data_AF-A0A829GIK0-F1
#
_entry.id   AF-A0A829GIK0-F1
#
_cell.length_a   1.000
_cell.length_b   1.000
_cell.length_c   1.000
_cell.angle_alpha   90.00
_cell.angle_beta   90.00
_cell.angle_gamma   90.00
#
_symmetry.space_group_name_H-M   'P 1'
#
loop_
_entity.id
_entity.type
_entity.pdbx_description
1 polymer ?
#
loop_
_entity_poly.entity_id
_entity_poly.type
_entity_poly.pdbx_seq_one_letter_code
_entity_poly.pdbx_strand_id
1 'polypeptide(L)' 'MTNLAQPAVTKNQDLEVTIQDLTYEGMGVAKVDGFPLFIEDALPGEKMQVHVLKTQKQ' A
#
# COMPACT_ATOMS: atom_id res chain seq x y z
N MET A 1 8.77 -9.87 -27.42
CA MET A 1 9.21 -8.98 -26.33
C MET A 1 8.14 -9.05 -25.25
N THR A 2 8.30 -9.91 -24.25
CA THR A 2 7.30 -10.11 -23.20
C THR A 2 7.30 -8.89 -22.30
N ASN A 3 6.17 -8.17 -22.28
CA ASN A 3 5.94 -7.05 -21.37
C ASN A 3 5.98 -7.60 -19.94
N LEU A 4 7.04 -7.31 -19.20
CA LEU A 4 7.11 -7.60 -17.78
C LEU A 4 6.20 -6.58 -17.10
N ALA A 5 4.99 -7.00 -16.74
CA ALA A 5 4.06 -6.17 -15.98
C ALA A 5 4.80 -5.64 -14.74
N GLN A 6 4.97 -4.33 -14.65
CA GLN A 6 5.60 -3.69 -13.50
C GLN A 6 4.65 -3.84 -12.30
N PRO A 7 5.14 -4.28 -11.13
CA PRO A 7 4.29 -4.41 -9.96
C PRO A 7 3.87 -3.01 -9.49
N ALA A 8 2.61 -2.86 -9.08
CA ALA A 8 2.04 -1.61 -8.56
C ALA A 8 2.84 -1.03 -7.38
N VAL A 9 3.44 -1.90 -6.57
CA VAL A 9 4.29 -1.54 -5.44
C VAL A 9 5.51 -2.47 -5.38
N THR A 10 6.65 -1.93 -4.98
CA THR A 10 7.90 -2.67 -4.84
C THR A 10 8.41 -2.63 -3.40
N LYS A 11 9.15 -3.67 -2.98
CA LYS A 11 9.77 -3.69 -1.65
C LYS A 11 10.78 -2.55 -1.51
N ASN A 12 10.78 -1.91 -0.33
CA ASN A 12 11.57 -0.75 0.05
C ASN A 12 11.23 0.54 -0.72
N GLN A 13 10.08 0.59 -1.38
CA GLN A 13 9.58 1.81 -2.00
C GLN A 13 8.98 2.72 -0.93
N ASP A 14 9.31 4.01 -1.00
CA ASP A 14 8.61 5.06 -0.27
C ASP A 14 7.51 5.67 -1.15
N LEU A 15 6.32 5.88 -0.59
CA LEU A 15 5.21 6.48 -1.31
C LEU A 15 4.29 7.28 -0.38
N GLU A 16 3.68 8.33 -0.94
CA GLU A 16 2.59 9.06 -0.28
C GLU A 16 1.27 8.36 -0.57
N VAL A 17 0.52 8.04 0.47
CA VAL A 17 -0.81 7.43 0.35
C VAL A 17 -1.84 8.19 1.15
N THR A 18 -3.09 8.05 0.74
CA THR A 18 -4.25 8.42 1.54
C THR A 18 -4.91 7.16 2.05
N ILE A 19 -5.15 7.08 3.35
CA ILE A 19 -5.84 5.95 3.98
C ILE A 19 -7.32 6.06 3.67
N GLN A 20 -7.90 5.02 3.09
CA GLN A 20 -9.28 4.99 2.60
C GLN A 20 -10.21 4.22 3.52
N ASP A 21 -9.68 3.25 4.27
CA ASP A 21 -10.48 2.34 5.10
C ASP A 21 -9.65 1.77 6.27
N LEU A 22 -10.30 0.99 7.13
CA LEU A 22 -9.67 0.19 8.19
C LEU A 22 -9.99 -1.29 8.02
N THR A 23 -9.04 -2.16 8.36
CA THR A 23 -9.32 -3.58 8.56
C THR A 23 -10.06 -3.79 9.89
N TYR A 24 -10.64 -4.98 10.08
CA TYR A 24 -11.24 -5.38 11.35
C TYR A 24 -10.24 -5.35 12.53
N GLU A 25 -8.95 -5.55 12.24
CA GLU A 25 -7.86 -5.50 13.22
C GLU A 25 -7.38 -4.06 13.49
N GLY A 26 -7.94 -3.06 12.82
CA GLY A 26 -7.62 -1.65 13.01
C GLY A 26 -6.42 -1.14 12.20
N MET A 27 -5.96 -1.88 11.19
CA MET A 27 -4.92 -1.40 10.27
C MET A 27 -5.52 -0.49 9.19
N GLY A 28 -4.83 0.58 8.85
CA GLY A 28 -5.17 1.44 7.72
C GLY A 28 -5.04 0.72 6.38
N VAL A 29 -5.96 0.99 5.47
CA VAL A 29 -5.97 0.46 4.10
C VAL A 29 -5.77 1.59 3.11
N ALA A 30 -4.69 1.52 2.34
CA ALA A 30 -4.47 2.35 1.16
C ALA A 30 -4.51 1.49 -0.11
N LYS A 31 -4.87 2.06 -1.26
CA LYS A 31 -4.85 1.36 -2.55
C LYS A 31 -3.95 2.11 -3.52
N VAL A 32 -2.98 1.39 -4.08
CA VAL A 32 -2.03 1.88 -5.09
C VAL A 32 -2.23 1.07 -6.34
N ASP A 33 -2.74 1.68 -7.41
CA ASP A 33 -3.09 1.00 -8.67
C ASP A 33 -3.93 -0.28 -8.48
N GLY A 34 -4.88 -0.22 -7.53
CA GLY A 34 -5.75 -1.35 -7.18
C GLY A 34 -5.13 -2.37 -6.23
N PHE A 35 -3.85 -2.25 -5.87
CA PHE A 35 -3.18 -3.09 -4.90
C PHE A 35 -3.37 -2.54 -3.47
N PRO A 36 -3.95 -3.33 -2.54
CA PRO A 36 -4.14 -2.89 -1.15
C PRO A 36 -2.82 -2.95 -0.37
N LEU A 37 -2.53 -1.87 0.35
CA LEU A 37 -1.49 -1.79 1.37
C LEU A 37 -2.14 -1.74 2.75
N PHE A 38 -1.62 -2.56 3.66
CA PHE A 38 -2.01 -2.59 5.07
C PHE A 38 -0.94 -1.83 5.86
N ILE A 39 -1.36 -0.81 6.58
CA ILE A 39 -0.49 0.15 7.25
C ILE A 39 -0.90 0.20 8.72
N GLU A 40 0.04 -0.13 9.60
CA GLU A 40 -0.15 -0.01 11.05
C GLU A 40 -0.20 1.48 11.46
N ASP A 41 -0.91 1.79 12.54
CA ASP A 41 -1.04 3.15 13.10
C ASP A 41 -1.52 4.22 12.10
N ALA A 42 -2.48 3.87 11.25
CA ALA A 42 -2.99 4.74 10.19
C ALA A 42 -4.52 4.80 10.18
N LEU A 43 -5.09 6.01 10.20
CA LEU A 43 -6.53 6.24 10.27
C LEU A 43 -7.12 6.73 8.93
N PRO A 44 -8.39 6.40 8.61
CA PRO A 44 -9.03 6.87 7.38
C PRO A 44 -9.04 8.39 7.26
N GLY A 45 -8.71 8.88 6.07
CA GLY A 45 -8.61 10.31 5.76
C GLY A 45 -7.21 10.90 5.97
N GLU A 46 -6.29 10.18 6.62
CA GLU A 46 -4.90 10.62 6.76
C GLU A 46 -4.13 10.52 5.44
N LYS A 47 -3.23 11.48 5.23
CA LYS A 47 -2.20 11.43 4.19
C LYS A 47 -0.84 11.23 4.86
N MET A 48 -0.12 10.19 4.45
CA MET A 48 1.15 9.86 5.07
C MET A 48 2.13 9.24 4.07
N GLN A 49 3.42 9.39 4.38
CA GLN A 49 4.51 8.70 3.69
C GLN A 49 4.67 7.31 4.32
N VAL A 50 4.67 6.28 3.49
CA VAL A 50 4.82 4.88 3.92
C VAL A 50 5.99 4.22 3.21
N HIS A 51 6.67 3.34 3.93
CA HIS A 51 7.77 2.54 3.42
C HIS A 51 7.34 1.08 3.27
N VAL A 52 7.43 0.53 2.06
CA VAL A 52 6.95 -0.83 1.75
C VAL A 52 7.93 -1.88 2.29
N LEU A 53 7.60 -2.51 3.41
CA LEU A 53 8.48 -3.53 4.01
C LEU A 53 8.44 -4.88 3.27
N LYS A 54 7.26 -5.27 2.79
CA LYS A 54 7.03 -6.55 2.13
C LYS A 54 5.96 -6.39 1.05
N THR A 55 6.19 -7.05 -0.08
CA THR A 55 5.18 -7.26 -1.12
C THR A 55 4.93 -8.76 -1.20
N GLN A 56 3.65 -9.16 -1.26
CA GLN A 56 3.30 -10.52 -1.64
C GLN A 56 3.41 -10.66 -3.16
N LYS A 57 3.83 -11.82 -3.65
CA LYS A 57 3.90 -12.07 -5.10
C LYS A 57 2.49 -11.98 -5.70
N GLN A 58 2.40 -11.37 -6.88
CA GLN A 58 1.22 -11.46 -7.74
C GLN A 58 0.99 -12.90 -8.20
#